data_AF-A0AAV7ELL4-F1
#
_entry.id   AF-A0AAV7ELL4-F1
#
_cell.length_a   1.000
_cell.length_b   1.000
_cell.length_c   1.000
_cell.angle_alpha   90.00
_cell.angle_beta   90.00
_cell.angle_gamma   90.00
#
_symmetry.space_group_name_H-M   'P 1'
#
loop_
_entity.id
_entity.type
_entity.pdbx_description
1 polymer ?
#
loop_
_entity_poly.entity_id
_entity_poly.type
_entity_poly.pdbx_seq_one_letter_code
_entity_poly.pdbx_strand_id
1 'polypeptide(L)'
;MKFFKEVTLTTSDPVKKNAVIMATAENVVISGSMSSALQLLATSPYHLSVEKVFVIGGGQILREALNSPGCDAIHITVIETDFECETFVPFIDLSLYQLWYTSFPLVENSIRYSFVTYVRVQNPVELDGKPGTPKLNVESFSFLPKMIFERHEEYMYLRLVQDIIGSGIQKDDGTGTGTLSQFGSQMRFNLRKSFPLFTTKKVFWRGVVEELLWFISGSTNAKMLQDKGMHLWDGNASGDYLDRHLLGFNSEEGDLGPIYGFQWKHFGASYTSMHADYTGKGFDQLLDVIHKIITTPDDRHIVLSAWNPSDLKQMALLPCHMFAQFWVVNGELSCQMYQQSTDMFLGAPFNIASYALLTYMIAHVCGLTPGDFIHVLGDAHIYKTHVRPLQKQLQKSPKPFPILKINPQKKDIDSFVAADFTLIGYDPHQKIEMKIAL
;
A
#
# COMPACT_ATOMS: atom_id res chain seq x y z
N MET A 1 13.44 21.87 -22.30
CA MET A 1 12.68 22.65 -23.31
C MET A 1 13.53 23.47 -24.31
N LYS A 2 14.86 23.65 -24.14
CA LYS A 2 15.68 24.40 -25.12
C LYS A 2 15.83 23.71 -26.49
N PHE A 3 15.87 22.38 -26.51
CA PHE A 3 16.02 21.58 -27.74
C PHE A 3 14.82 21.71 -28.72
N PHE A 4 13.59 21.84 -28.20
CA PHE A 4 12.40 21.94 -29.05
C PHE A 4 12.21 23.32 -29.68
N LYS A 5 12.81 24.38 -29.12
CA LYS A 5 12.69 25.73 -29.66
C LYS A 5 13.50 25.92 -30.95
N GLU A 6 14.55 25.13 -31.17
CA GLU A 6 15.40 25.19 -32.37
C GLU A 6 14.82 24.44 -33.57
N VAL A 7 13.82 23.57 -33.38
CA VAL A 7 13.20 22.78 -34.48
C VAL A 7 11.94 23.43 -35.07
N THR A 8 11.37 24.43 -34.40
CA THR A 8 10.19 25.17 -34.89
C THR A 8 10.58 26.56 -35.39
N LEU A 9 10.85 26.67 -36.70
CA LEU A 9 10.87 27.96 -37.39
C LEU A 9 9.50 28.24 -38.03
N THR A 10 8.94 29.38 -37.65
CA THR A 10 7.71 29.99 -38.19
C THR A 10 7.86 30.33 -39.68
N THR A 11 6.92 29.86 -40.49
CA THR A 11 6.66 30.38 -41.85
C THR A 11 5.63 31.51 -41.77
N SER A 12 5.87 32.62 -42.47
CA SER A 12 4.99 33.79 -42.56
C SER A 12 3.96 33.72 -43.71
N ASP A 13 3.75 32.54 -44.31
CA ASP A 13 2.81 32.34 -45.43
C ASP A 13 1.49 31.69 -44.94
N PRO A 14 0.35 32.41 -44.99
CA PRO A 14 -0.92 31.95 -44.43
C PRO A 14 -1.58 30.78 -45.20
N VAL A 15 -1.06 30.36 -46.35
CA VAL A 15 -1.66 29.29 -47.19
C VAL A 15 -0.93 27.94 -47.07
N LYS A 16 0.28 27.88 -46.49
CA LYS A 16 1.11 26.66 -46.42
C LYS A 16 1.13 26.02 -45.02
N LYS A 17 -0.02 25.61 -44.49
CA LYS A 17 -0.12 25.04 -43.13
C LYS A 17 0.22 23.55 -43.00
N ASN A 18 0.51 22.80 -44.06
CA ASN A 18 0.88 21.39 -43.95
C ASN A 18 2.05 21.04 -44.90
N ALA A 19 3.18 20.62 -44.30
CA ALA A 19 4.38 20.04 -44.92
C ALA A 19 5.24 21.06 -45.73
N VAL A 20 6.58 21.05 -45.74
CA VAL A 20 7.60 20.03 -45.50
C VAL A 20 8.85 20.76 -44.97
N ILE A 21 9.57 20.21 -43.98
CA ILE A 21 10.99 20.54 -43.79
C ILE A 21 11.79 19.27 -44.03
N MET A 22 12.43 19.22 -45.20
CA MET A 22 13.44 18.24 -45.58
C MET A 22 14.76 18.63 -44.93
N ALA A 23 15.04 18.03 -43.78
CA ALA A 23 16.39 17.80 -43.30
C ALA A 23 16.30 16.56 -42.40
N THR A 24 16.46 15.37 -42.99
CA THR A 24 16.57 14.13 -42.22
C THR A 24 17.91 14.20 -41.49
N ALA A 25 17.89 14.69 -40.25
CA ALA A 25 18.96 14.40 -39.31
C ALA A 25 19.12 12.88 -39.26
N GLU A 26 20.36 12.39 -39.21
CA GLU A 26 20.64 10.98 -38.92
C GLU A 26 19.80 10.60 -37.69
N ASN A 27 18.90 9.63 -37.82
CA ASN A 27 17.94 9.15 -36.80
C ASN A 27 16.53 9.78 -36.74
N VAL A 28 16.11 10.62 -37.71
CA VAL A 28 14.71 11.08 -37.80
C VAL A 28 14.01 10.44 -39.00
N VAL A 29 12.91 9.74 -38.75
CA VAL A 29 12.05 9.18 -39.79
C VAL A 29 10.64 9.74 -39.68
N ILE A 30 10.00 9.95 -40.83
CA ILE A 30 8.66 10.52 -40.92
C ILE A 30 7.72 9.43 -41.45
N SER A 31 6.53 9.36 -40.86
CA SER A 31 5.47 8.46 -41.30
C SER A 31 4.14 9.18 -41.33
N GLY A 32 3.24 8.77 -42.23
CA GLY A 32 1.93 9.42 -42.43
C GLY A 32 0.88 9.05 -41.38
N SER A 33 1.12 8.01 -40.57
CA SER A 33 0.22 7.58 -39.50
C SER A 33 0.99 6.82 -38.42
N MET A 34 0.38 6.66 -37.23
CA MET A 34 0.96 5.84 -36.17
C MET A 34 1.12 4.37 -36.59
N SER A 35 0.14 3.80 -37.29
CA SER A 35 0.23 2.43 -37.81
C SER A 35 1.38 2.26 -38.79
N SER A 36 1.55 3.19 -39.72
CA SER A 36 2.67 3.18 -40.67
C SER A 36 4.02 3.36 -39.96
N ALA A 37 4.08 4.15 -38.89
CA ALA A 37 5.30 4.31 -38.09
C ALA A 37 5.67 3.01 -37.37
N LEU A 38 4.71 2.34 -36.73
CA LEU A 38 4.92 1.05 -36.08
C LEU A 38 5.34 -0.04 -37.08
N GLN A 39 4.71 -0.06 -38.25
CA GLN A 39 5.06 -1.01 -39.30
C GLN A 39 6.48 -0.79 -39.82
N LEU A 40 6.90 0.47 -39.99
CA LEU A 40 8.28 0.80 -40.35
C LEU A 40 9.27 0.32 -39.28
N LEU A 41 8.97 0.55 -38.00
CA LEU A 41 9.82 0.09 -36.89
C LEU A 41 9.92 -1.44 -36.82
N ALA A 42 8.90 -2.16 -37.29
CA ALA A 42 8.91 -3.62 -37.38
C ALA A 42 9.74 -4.17 -38.57
N THR A 43 10.31 -3.31 -39.42
CA THR A 43 11.12 -3.72 -40.59
C THR A 43 12.61 -3.48 -40.38
N SER A 44 13.46 -4.05 -41.25
CA SER A 44 14.92 -3.82 -41.23
C SER A 44 15.24 -2.38 -41.67
N PRO A 45 16.21 -1.68 -41.03
CA PRO A 45 17.09 -2.16 -39.96
C PRO A 45 16.53 -1.99 -38.55
N TYR A 46 15.41 -1.29 -38.38
CA TYR A 46 14.93 -0.82 -37.07
C TYR A 46 14.57 -1.94 -36.09
N HIS A 47 13.95 -3.03 -36.53
CA HIS A 47 13.58 -4.13 -35.63
C HIS A 47 14.78 -4.82 -34.96
N LEU A 48 16.00 -4.64 -35.50
CA LEU A 48 17.23 -5.17 -34.92
C LEU A 48 17.88 -4.21 -33.92
N SER A 49 17.59 -2.91 -34.00
CA SER A 49 18.25 -1.87 -33.22
C SER A 49 17.34 -1.17 -32.22
N VAL A 50 16.01 -1.26 -32.39
CA VAL A 50 15.02 -0.61 -31.54
C VAL A 50 14.47 -1.62 -30.53
N GLU A 51 14.85 -1.45 -29.26
CA GLU A 51 14.37 -2.30 -28.17
C GLU A 51 12.99 -1.87 -27.66
N LYS A 52 12.75 -0.55 -27.57
CA LYS A 52 11.54 0.03 -26.96
C LYS A 52 11.01 1.19 -27.78
N VAL A 53 9.68 1.30 -27.84
CA VAL A 53 8.99 2.40 -28.52
C VAL A 53 8.24 3.22 -27.49
N PHE A 54 8.47 4.54 -27.49
CA PHE A 54 7.77 5.47 -26.63
C PHE A 54 6.93 6.43 -27.47
N VAL A 55 5.65 6.54 -27.16
CA VAL A 55 4.79 7.58 -27.71
C VAL A 55 4.87 8.80 -26.80
N ILE A 56 5.48 9.88 -27.29
CA ILE A 56 5.89 11.02 -26.45
C ILE A 56 5.02 12.28 -26.59
N GLY A 57 4.02 12.31 -27.48
CA GLY A 57 3.10 13.44 -27.49
C GLY A 57 2.32 13.71 -28.77
N GLY A 58 1.54 14.78 -28.69
CA GLY A 58 0.47 15.16 -29.61
C GLY A 58 -0.87 14.65 -29.08
N GLY A 59 -1.84 15.54 -28.85
CA GLY A 59 -3.14 15.15 -28.29
C GLY A 59 -3.89 14.09 -29.13
N GLN A 60 -3.75 14.16 -30.45
CA GLN A 60 -4.28 13.16 -31.38
C GLN A 60 -3.53 11.81 -31.27
N ILE A 61 -2.20 11.83 -31.32
CA ILE A 61 -1.38 10.62 -31.27
C ILE A 61 -1.57 9.89 -29.92
N LEU A 62 -1.63 10.63 -28.81
CA LEU A 62 -1.92 10.05 -27.49
C LEU A 62 -3.31 9.42 -27.45
N ARG A 63 -4.32 10.01 -28.12
CA ARG A 63 -5.67 9.44 -28.22
C ARG A 63 -5.70 8.13 -29.01
N GLU A 64 -4.89 8.03 -30.07
CA GLU A 64 -4.72 6.80 -30.85
C GLU A 64 -3.93 5.73 -30.06
N ALA A 65 -2.95 6.15 -29.25
CA ALA A 65 -2.02 5.24 -28.57
C ALA A 65 -2.53 4.70 -27.22
N LEU A 66 -3.04 5.56 -26.33
CA LEU A 66 -3.19 5.25 -24.90
C LEU A 66 -4.09 4.06 -24.60
N ASN A 67 -5.13 3.83 -25.41
CA ASN A 67 -6.03 2.69 -25.22
C ASN A 67 -5.86 1.61 -26.30
N SER A 68 -4.92 1.79 -27.24
CA SER A 68 -4.57 0.77 -28.24
C SER A 68 -4.02 -0.50 -27.57
N PRO A 69 -4.36 -1.70 -28.06
CA PRO A 69 -3.83 -2.96 -27.54
C PRO A 69 -2.31 -3.03 -27.43
N GLY A 70 -1.58 -2.25 -28.24
CA GLY A 70 -0.12 -2.19 -28.22
C GLY A 70 0.51 -1.25 -27.18
N CYS A 71 -0.28 -0.62 -26.31
CA CYS A 71 0.26 0.23 -25.23
C CYS A 71 0.40 -0.56 -23.93
N ASP A 72 1.60 -1.04 -23.64
CA ASP A 72 1.87 -1.87 -22.45
C ASP A 72 1.90 -1.07 -21.13
N ALA A 73 2.39 0.17 -21.19
CA ALA A 73 2.55 1.03 -20.02
C ALA A 73 2.29 2.49 -20.35
N ILE A 74 1.86 3.23 -19.33
CA ILE A 74 1.67 4.68 -19.38
C ILE A 74 2.55 5.29 -18.29
N HIS A 75 3.53 6.08 -18.69
CA HIS A 75 4.35 6.87 -17.77
C HIS A 75 3.90 8.33 -17.89
N ILE A 76 3.35 8.88 -16.80
CA ILE A 76 2.78 10.22 -16.79
C ILE A 76 3.30 11.01 -15.59
N THR A 77 3.63 12.28 -15.82
CA THR A 77 3.86 13.25 -14.77
C THR A 77 2.53 13.92 -14.45
N VAL A 78 2.03 13.70 -13.25
CA VAL A 78 0.81 14.35 -12.76
C VAL A 78 1.22 15.65 -12.10
N ILE A 79 0.80 16.77 -12.68
CA ILE A 79 0.96 18.09 -12.07
C ILE A 79 -0.28 18.33 -11.20
N GLU A 80 -0.07 18.59 -9.91
CA GLU A 80 -1.13 18.77 -8.91
C GLU A 80 -1.58 20.23 -8.83
N THR A 81 -1.59 20.91 -9.98
CA THR A 81 -1.94 22.32 -10.13
C THR A 81 -2.56 22.52 -11.50
N ASP A 82 -3.62 23.33 -11.56
CA ASP A 82 -4.33 23.61 -12.80
C ASP A 82 -3.62 24.69 -13.62
N PHE A 83 -3.61 24.50 -14.94
CA PHE A 83 -3.08 25.45 -15.93
C PHE A 83 -4.08 25.60 -17.08
N GLU A 84 -4.11 26.77 -17.71
CA GLU A 84 -4.83 26.95 -18.97
C GLU A 84 -4.12 26.17 -20.09
N CYS A 85 -4.85 25.24 -20.71
CA CYS A 85 -4.33 24.32 -21.72
C CYS A 85 -5.27 24.27 -22.93
N GLU A 86 -4.71 24.26 -24.13
CA GLU A 86 -5.47 24.06 -25.38
C GLU A 86 -5.52 22.58 -25.80
N THR A 87 -4.66 21.73 -25.21
CA THR A 87 -4.54 20.31 -25.52
C THR A 87 -4.54 19.50 -24.23
N PHE A 88 -5.27 18.39 -24.23
CA PHE A 88 -5.43 17.52 -23.07
C PHE A 88 -5.02 16.09 -23.38
N VAL A 89 -4.44 15.42 -22.39
CA VAL A 89 -4.20 13.96 -22.41
C VAL A 89 -5.57 13.27 -22.39
N PRO A 90 -5.81 12.23 -23.22
CA PRO A 90 -7.07 11.50 -23.17
C PRO A 90 -7.20 10.73 -21.85
N PHE A 91 -8.43 10.34 -21.52
CA PHE A 91 -8.71 9.56 -20.32
C PHE A 91 -8.00 8.19 -20.34
N ILE A 92 -7.39 7.83 -19.21
CA ILE A 92 -6.78 6.52 -18.99
C ILE A 92 -7.86 5.57 -18.50
N ASP A 93 -8.15 4.52 -19.28
CA ASP A 93 -9.14 3.52 -18.89
C ASP A 93 -8.61 2.60 -17.79
N LEU A 94 -9.02 2.83 -16.55
CA LEU A 94 -8.64 2.05 -15.38
C LEU A 94 -9.22 0.63 -15.38
N SER A 95 -10.08 0.26 -16.34
CA SER A 95 -10.46 -1.15 -16.56
C SER A 95 -9.38 -1.92 -17.32
N LEU A 96 -8.55 -1.22 -18.11
CA LEU A 96 -7.44 -1.80 -18.89
C LEU A 96 -6.09 -1.66 -18.17
N TYR A 97 -5.98 -0.67 -17.30
CA TYR A 97 -4.73 -0.26 -16.65
C TYR A 97 -4.83 -0.30 -15.12
N GLN A 98 -3.76 -0.78 -14.48
CA GLN A 98 -3.56 -0.71 -13.04
C GLN A 98 -2.31 0.11 -12.70
N LEU A 99 -2.31 0.72 -11.51
CA LEU A 99 -1.19 1.51 -11.03
C LEU A 99 -0.03 0.60 -10.61
N TRP A 100 1.13 0.73 -11.26
CA TRP A 100 2.35 0.04 -10.87
C TRP A 100 3.16 0.81 -9.83
N TYR A 101 3.31 2.12 -10.04
CA TYR A 101 4.17 2.96 -9.23
C TYR A 101 3.67 4.40 -9.22
N THR A 102 3.77 5.03 -8.05
CA THR A 102 3.65 6.47 -7.90
C THR A 102 4.82 6.98 -7.07
N SER A 103 5.47 8.06 -7.50
CA SER A 103 6.47 8.72 -6.68
C SER A 103 5.79 9.45 -5.51
N PHE A 104 6.57 9.74 -4.47
CA PHE A 104 6.21 10.80 -3.53
C PHE A 104 6.12 12.13 -4.29
N PRO A 105 5.23 13.05 -3.87
CA PRO A 105 5.14 14.37 -4.48
C PRO A 105 6.45 15.14 -4.36
N LEU A 106 6.86 15.74 -5.46
CA LEU A 106 8.02 16.64 -5.57
C LEU A 106 7.52 18.06 -5.76
N VAL A 107 8.35 19.03 -5.38
CA VAL A 107 8.06 20.45 -5.60
C VAL A 107 9.24 21.08 -6.33
N GLU A 108 8.97 21.64 -7.51
CA GLU A 108 9.93 22.43 -8.27
C GLU A 108 9.27 23.74 -8.68
N ASN A 109 9.90 24.89 -8.40
CA ASN A 109 9.34 26.22 -8.71
C ASN A 109 7.89 26.42 -8.18
N SER A 110 7.60 25.91 -6.98
CA SER A 110 6.26 25.92 -6.35
C SER A 110 5.20 25.08 -7.07
N ILE A 111 5.58 24.29 -8.07
CA ILE A 111 4.69 23.34 -8.74
C ILE A 111 4.89 21.97 -8.09
N ARG A 112 3.80 21.43 -7.53
CA ARG A 112 3.78 20.08 -6.98
C ARG A 112 3.45 19.08 -8.07
N TYR A 113 4.24 18.01 -8.19
CA TYR A 113 4.01 16.97 -9.19
C TYR A 113 4.47 15.59 -8.71
N SER A 114 3.97 14.55 -9.36
CA SER A 114 4.33 13.15 -9.08
C SER A 114 4.50 12.37 -10.38
N PHE A 115 5.40 11.38 -10.36
CA PHE A 115 5.58 10.43 -11.47
C PHE A 115 4.70 9.22 -11.24
N VAL A 116 3.88 8.88 -12.23
CA VAL A 116 2.91 7.80 -12.15
C VAL A 116 3.14 6.84 -13.30
N THR A 117 3.16 5.54 -13.00
CA THR A 117 3.22 4.49 -14.02
C THR A 117 2.01 3.59 -13.89
N TYR A 118 1.27 3.46 -14.98
CA TYR A 118 0.23 2.45 -15.16
C TYR A 118 0.73 1.33 -16.06
N VAL A 119 0.32 0.11 -15.77
CA VAL A 119 0.59 -1.08 -16.57
C VAL A 119 -0.72 -1.66 -17.08
N ARG A 120 -0.72 -2.11 -18.33
CA ARG A 120 -1.86 -2.83 -18.90
C ARG A 120 -1.95 -4.22 -18.25
N VAL A 121 -3.16 -4.62 -17.85
CA VAL A 121 -3.39 -5.82 -17.02
C VAL A 121 -4.52 -6.71 -17.53
N GLN A 122 -4.91 -6.60 -18.80
CA GLN A 122 -6.05 -7.33 -19.36
C GLN A 122 -6.14 -8.80 -18.93
N ASN A 123 -7.31 -9.16 -18.38
CA ASN A 123 -8.10 -10.32 -18.78
C ASN A 123 -9.58 -9.87 -18.83
N PRO A 124 -10.28 -9.91 -19.98
CA PRO A 124 -11.73 -9.87 -19.97
C PRO A 124 -12.21 -11.19 -19.34
N VAL A 125 -12.56 -11.17 -18.06
CA VAL A 125 -13.37 -12.26 -17.50
C VAL A 125 -14.80 -11.94 -17.88
N GLU A 126 -15.27 -12.55 -18.97
CA GLU A 126 -16.70 -12.79 -19.12
C GLU A 126 -17.17 -13.56 -17.87
N LEU A 127 -18.16 -12.98 -17.18
CA LEU A 127 -19.04 -13.70 -16.27
C LEU A 127 -19.87 -14.70 -17.11
N ASP A 128 -19.26 -15.77 -17.62
CA ASP A 128 -19.90 -17.06 -17.89
C ASP A 128 -18.91 -18.10 -18.48
N GLY A 129 -19.02 -19.34 -18.02
CA GLY A 129 -17.98 -20.35 -18.12
C GLY A 129 -17.78 -21.04 -19.49
N LYS A 130 -16.48 -21.16 -19.84
CA LYS A 130 -15.78 -22.14 -20.73
C LYS A 130 -15.56 -21.73 -22.22
N PRO A 131 -14.53 -22.29 -22.91
CA PRO A 131 -13.09 -22.05 -22.71
C PRO A 131 -12.33 -21.75 -24.03
N GLY A 132 -11.41 -20.78 -24.05
CA GLY A 132 -10.36 -20.71 -25.08
C GLY A 132 -9.80 -19.32 -25.41
N THR A 133 -8.47 -19.18 -25.30
CA THR A 133 -7.57 -18.05 -25.70
C THR A 133 -7.56 -16.76 -24.88
N PRO A 134 -6.42 -16.04 -24.83
CA PRO A 134 -5.08 -16.43 -24.38
C PRO A 134 -4.82 -15.88 -22.96
N LYS A 135 -4.14 -16.66 -22.11
CA LYS A 135 -3.52 -16.10 -20.89
C LYS A 135 -2.51 -15.04 -21.32
N LEU A 136 -2.74 -13.77 -20.98
CA LEU A 136 -1.64 -12.82 -20.91
C LEU A 136 -0.70 -13.31 -19.80
N ASN A 137 0.36 -14.00 -20.22
CA ASN A 137 1.48 -14.43 -19.38
C ASN A 137 2.28 -13.18 -18.94
N VAL A 138 1.66 -12.26 -18.21
CA VAL A 138 2.42 -11.24 -17.46
C VAL A 138 2.92 -11.90 -16.17
N GLU A 139 3.66 -12.99 -16.31
CA GLU A 139 4.49 -13.51 -15.21
C GLU A 139 5.72 -12.62 -15.00
N SER A 140 6.04 -11.72 -15.96
CA SER A 140 7.02 -10.66 -15.76
C SER A 140 6.56 -9.35 -16.41
N PHE A 141 6.50 -8.27 -15.62
CA PHE A 141 6.37 -6.89 -16.11
C PHE A 141 7.69 -6.41 -16.73
N SER A 142 8.39 -7.29 -17.45
CA SER A 142 9.76 -7.10 -17.97
C SER A 142 9.85 -6.05 -19.06
N PHE A 143 8.72 -5.70 -19.69
CA PHE A 143 8.63 -4.56 -20.61
C PHE A 143 8.94 -3.23 -19.90
N LEU A 144 8.64 -3.12 -18.60
CA LEU A 144 8.95 -1.93 -17.83
C LEU A 144 10.47 -1.67 -17.81
N PRO A 145 10.90 -0.41 -17.92
CA PRO A 145 12.29 -0.07 -17.60
C PRO A 145 12.64 -0.58 -16.20
N LYS A 146 13.81 -1.23 -16.06
CA LYS A 146 14.29 -1.81 -14.79
C LYS A 146 14.12 -0.85 -13.60
N MET A 147 14.46 0.43 -13.80
CA MET A 147 14.34 1.49 -12.79
C MET A 147 12.90 1.68 -12.29
N ILE A 148 11.89 1.51 -13.14
CA ILE A 148 10.47 1.64 -12.76
C ILE A 148 9.96 0.35 -12.14
N PHE A 149 10.38 -0.80 -12.69
CA PHE A 149 10.05 -2.11 -12.15
C PHE A 149 10.50 -2.23 -10.69
N GLU A 150 11.76 -1.90 -10.39
CA GLU A 150 12.36 -2.00 -9.05
C GLU A 150 11.87 -0.93 -8.05
N ARG A 151 11.07 0.04 -8.50
CA ARG A 151 10.46 1.10 -7.66
C ARG A 151 9.12 0.70 -7.05
N HIS A 152 8.57 -0.47 -7.39
CA HIS A 152 7.38 -0.97 -6.72
C HIS A 152 7.62 -1.09 -5.20
N GLU A 153 6.74 -0.49 -4.39
CA GLU A 153 7.00 -0.30 -2.95
C GLU A 153 7.08 -1.63 -2.17
N GLU A 154 6.43 -2.70 -2.65
CA GLU A 154 6.58 -4.05 -2.07
C GLU A 154 8.04 -4.55 -2.05
N TYR A 155 8.91 -4.05 -2.94
CA TYR A 155 10.34 -4.38 -2.91
C TYR A 155 11.07 -3.83 -1.68
N MET A 156 10.52 -2.88 -0.94
CA MET A 156 11.08 -2.47 0.35
C MET A 156 11.01 -3.63 1.36
N TYR A 157 9.86 -4.28 1.42
CA TYR A 157 9.64 -5.46 2.26
C TYR A 157 10.49 -6.66 1.79
N LEU A 158 10.47 -6.97 0.49
CA LEU A 158 11.19 -8.14 -0.03
C LEU A 158 12.70 -8.02 0.16
N ARG A 159 13.26 -6.82 -0.02
CA ARG A 159 14.69 -6.57 0.25
C ARG A 159 15.02 -6.75 1.72
N LEU A 160 14.21 -6.19 2.64
CA LEU A 160 14.43 -6.36 4.07
C LEU A 160 14.35 -7.84 4.49
N VAL A 161 13.40 -8.61 3.94
CA VAL A 161 13.35 -10.06 4.13
C VAL A 161 14.63 -10.74 3.65
N GLN A 162 15.11 -10.38 2.46
CA GLN A 162 16.32 -10.95 1.88
C GLN A 162 17.55 -10.62 2.75
N ASP A 163 17.64 -9.39 3.25
CA ASP A 163 18.72 -8.93 4.13
C ASP A 163 18.71 -9.73 5.44
N ILE A 164 17.56 -9.86 6.11
CA ILE A 164 17.46 -10.63 7.37
C ILE A 164 17.80 -12.12 7.15
N ILE A 165 17.40 -12.73 6.03
CA ILE A 165 17.76 -14.12 5.72
C ILE A 165 19.27 -14.26 5.46
N GLY A 166 19.88 -13.29 4.78
CA GLY A 166 21.28 -13.37 4.33
C GLY A 166 22.30 -12.97 5.41
N SER A 167 21.97 -11.99 6.25
CA SER A 167 22.90 -11.38 7.21
C SER A 167 22.30 -11.12 8.59
N GLY A 168 21.05 -11.52 8.84
CA GLY A 168 20.40 -11.35 10.14
C GLY A 168 21.09 -12.10 11.27
N ILE A 169 21.08 -11.51 12.46
CA ILE A 169 21.68 -12.09 13.66
C ILE A 169 20.76 -13.19 14.20
N GLN A 170 21.33 -14.37 14.43
CA GLN A 170 20.60 -15.45 15.08
C GLN A 170 20.36 -15.11 16.55
N LYS A 171 19.10 -15.19 16.99
CA LYS A 171 18.67 -15.02 18.38
C LYS A 171 17.81 -16.20 18.80
N ASP A 172 17.90 -16.55 20.08
CA ASP A 172 16.87 -17.35 20.72
C ASP A 172 15.71 -16.42 21.08
N ASP A 173 14.48 -16.91 20.93
CA ASP A 173 13.25 -16.10 20.94
C ASP A 173 12.29 -16.46 22.06
N GLY A 174 12.73 -17.27 23.04
CA GLY A 174 11.90 -17.75 24.14
C GLY A 174 10.85 -18.81 23.74
N THR A 175 10.48 -18.92 22.45
CA THR A 175 9.55 -19.94 21.92
C THR A 175 10.22 -21.28 21.63
N GLY A 176 11.55 -21.30 21.56
CA GLY A 176 12.36 -22.47 21.18
C GLY A 176 12.49 -22.65 19.66
N THR A 177 11.85 -21.80 18.85
CA THR A 177 11.99 -21.80 17.38
C THR A 177 13.29 -21.13 16.94
N GLY A 178 13.65 -20.03 17.62
CA GLY A 178 14.75 -19.14 17.24
C GLY A 178 14.45 -18.32 15.99
N THR A 179 15.13 -17.18 15.89
CA THR A 179 14.91 -16.17 14.84
C THR A 179 16.20 -15.72 14.18
N LEU A 180 16.09 -15.22 12.96
CA LEU A 180 17.07 -14.31 12.34
C LEU A 180 16.51 -12.89 12.47
N SER A 181 17.31 -11.94 12.97
CA SER A 181 16.82 -10.62 13.35
C SER A 181 17.75 -9.49 12.87
N GLN A 182 17.14 -8.34 12.57
CA GLN A 182 17.80 -7.07 12.35
C GLN A 182 17.11 -6.00 13.21
N PHE A 183 17.91 -5.17 13.87
CA PHE A 183 17.40 -4.12 14.76
C PHE A 183 17.44 -2.75 14.07
N GLY A 184 16.31 -2.05 14.07
CA GLY A 184 16.17 -0.73 13.46
C GLY A 184 16.03 -0.84 11.94
N SER A 185 14.80 -0.77 11.46
CA SER A 185 14.50 -0.73 10.02
C SER A 185 13.30 0.16 9.75
N GLN A 186 13.14 0.60 8.49
CA GLN A 186 12.04 1.47 8.11
C GLN A 186 11.53 1.14 6.70
N MET A 187 10.21 1.17 6.53
CA MET A 187 9.54 1.11 5.23
C MET A 187 8.58 2.28 5.09
N ARG A 188 8.34 2.75 3.86
CA ARG A 188 7.44 3.87 3.58
C ARG A 188 6.59 3.55 2.35
N PHE A 189 5.28 3.76 2.45
CA PHE A 189 4.30 3.43 1.44
C PHE A 189 3.46 4.66 1.10
N ASN A 190 3.24 4.92 -0.19
CA ASN A 190 2.43 6.03 -0.67
C ASN A 190 0.96 5.60 -0.76
N LEU A 191 0.10 6.27 0.00
CA LEU A 191 -1.32 5.92 0.10
C LEU A 191 -2.21 6.70 -0.87
N ARG A 192 -1.68 7.66 -1.65
CA ARG A 192 -2.50 8.60 -2.43
C ARG A 192 -3.29 7.97 -3.57
N LYS A 193 -2.77 6.88 -4.15
CA LYS A 193 -3.33 6.27 -5.38
C LYS A 193 -3.52 4.75 -5.31
N SER A 194 -2.92 4.08 -4.34
CA SER A 194 -3.04 2.64 -4.12
C SER A 194 -3.01 2.33 -2.62
N PHE A 195 -3.33 1.07 -2.30
CA PHE A 195 -3.37 0.56 -0.94
C PHE A 195 -2.31 -0.54 -0.78
N PRO A 196 -1.37 -0.44 0.19
CA PRO A 196 -0.22 -1.33 0.31
C PRO A 196 -0.60 -2.71 0.87
N LEU A 197 -1.34 -3.49 0.07
CA LEU A 197 -1.68 -4.88 0.35
C LEU A 197 -0.86 -5.79 -0.55
N PHE A 198 0.04 -6.54 0.07
CA PHE A 198 1.05 -7.32 -0.64
C PHE A 198 0.46 -8.33 -1.61
N THR A 199 1.17 -8.49 -2.72
CA THR A 199 0.75 -9.30 -3.86
C THR A 199 1.63 -10.53 -4.04
N THR A 200 2.87 -10.55 -3.54
CA THR A 200 3.73 -11.75 -3.57
C THR A 200 3.19 -12.90 -2.71
N LYS A 201 2.22 -12.61 -1.83
CA LYS A 201 1.44 -13.58 -1.06
C LYS A 201 0.08 -12.99 -0.74
N LYS A 202 -0.99 -13.79 -0.88
CA LYS A 202 -2.34 -13.40 -0.43
C LYS A 202 -2.37 -13.08 1.06
N VAL A 203 -2.74 -11.85 1.40
CA VAL A 203 -2.95 -11.36 2.77
C VAL A 203 -4.41 -11.56 3.17
N PHE A 204 -4.66 -11.85 4.44
CA PHE A 204 -6.01 -12.08 4.96
C PHE A 204 -6.75 -10.77 5.22
N TRP A 205 -7.18 -10.10 4.15
CA TRP A 205 -7.81 -8.78 4.19
C TRP A 205 -8.99 -8.66 5.16
N ARG A 206 -9.91 -9.62 5.16
CA ARG A 206 -11.06 -9.59 6.08
C ARG A 206 -10.61 -9.58 7.54
N GLY A 207 -9.56 -10.33 7.88
CA GLY A 207 -8.96 -10.30 9.22
C GLY A 207 -8.41 -8.91 9.56
N VAL A 208 -7.70 -8.26 8.64
CA VAL A 208 -7.17 -6.89 8.83
C VAL A 208 -8.27 -5.91 9.18
N VAL A 209 -9.37 -5.93 8.42
CA VAL A 209 -10.51 -5.01 8.62
C VAL A 209 -11.21 -5.29 9.94
N GLU A 210 -11.57 -6.55 10.22
CA GLU A 210 -12.34 -6.90 11.41
C GLU A 210 -11.55 -6.68 12.71
N GLU A 211 -10.24 -6.98 12.70
CA GLU A 211 -9.37 -6.71 13.86
C GLU A 211 -9.21 -5.20 14.09
N LEU A 212 -9.00 -4.40 13.05
CA LEU A 212 -8.88 -2.95 13.21
C LEU A 212 -10.18 -2.34 13.75
N LEU A 213 -11.33 -2.75 13.25
CA LEU A 213 -12.63 -2.30 13.77
C LEU A 213 -12.83 -2.73 15.23
N TRP A 214 -12.36 -3.92 15.60
CA TRP A 214 -12.36 -4.38 16.98
C TRP A 214 -11.46 -3.52 17.88
N PHE A 215 -10.25 -3.15 17.43
CA PHE A 215 -9.42 -2.19 18.15
C PHE A 215 -10.07 -0.81 18.29
N ILE A 216 -10.66 -0.26 17.22
CA ILE A 216 -11.34 1.03 17.25
C ILE A 216 -12.51 1.02 18.26
N SER A 217 -13.22 -0.10 18.37
CA SER A 217 -14.33 -0.25 19.33
C SER A 217 -13.90 -0.27 20.80
N GLY A 218 -12.60 -0.41 21.08
CA GLY A 218 -12.09 -0.54 22.45
C GLY A 218 -12.27 -1.93 23.08
N SER A 219 -12.83 -2.89 22.33
CA SER A 219 -13.09 -4.25 22.82
C SER A 219 -11.81 -5.04 23.04
N THR A 220 -11.84 -5.90 24.06
CA THR A 220 -10.77 -6.82 24.47
C THR A 220 -11.22 -8.27 24.44
N ASN A 221 -12.47 -8.51 24.02
CA ASN A 221 -13.07 -9.84 23.93
C ASN A 221 -12.77 -10.50 22.59
N ALA A 222 -11.87 -11.49 22.58
CA ALA A 222 -11.51 -12.24 21.38
C ALA A 222 -12.68 -13.03 20.78
N LYS A 223 -13.71 -13.39 21.57
CA LYS A 223 -14.89 -14.13 21.09
C LYS A 223 -15.66 -13.35 20.03
N MET A 224 -15.64 -12.01 20.09
CA MET A 224 -16.28 -11.18 19.05
C MET A 224 -15.65 -11.37 17.66
N LEU A 225 -14.34 -11.65 17.61
CA LEU A 225 -13.65 -12.01 16.38
C LEU A 225 -13.96 -13.46 15.99
N GLN A 226 -13.96 -14.39 16.94
CA GLN A 226 -14.30 -15.80 16.71
C GLN A 226 -15.71 -15.99 16.14
N ASP A 227 -16.70 -15.25 16.65
CA ASP A 227 -18.08 -15.28 16.16
C ASP A 227 -18.19 -14.83 14.69
N LYS A 228 -17.22 -14.04 14.21
CA LYS A 228 -17.09 -13.64 12.81
C LYS A 228 -16.21 -14.60 11.98
N GLY A 229 -15.75 -15.70 12.57
CA GLY A 229 -14.85 -16.69 11.98
C GLY A 229 -13.39 -16.24 11.92
N MET A 230 -13.01 -15.26 12.72
CA MET A 230 -11.65 -14.71 12.77
C MET A 230 -10.89 -15.31 13.96
N HIS A 231 -9.87 -16.10 13.66
CA HIS A 231 -9.14 -16.92 14.65
C HIS A 231 -7.70 -16.41 14.92
N LEU A 232 -7.44 -15.11 14.72
CA LEU A 232 -6.09 -14.55 14.83
C LEU A 232 -5.57 -14.56 16.28
N TRP A 233 -6.47 -14.37 17.24
CA TRP A 233 -6.15 -14.26 18.67
C TRP A 233 -6.35 -15.55 19.46
N ASP A 234 -6.84 -16.63 18.84
CA ASP A 234 -7.22 -17.87 19.54
C ASP A 234 -6.08 -18.46 20.37
N GLY A 235 -4.85 -18.43 19.84
CA GLY A 235 -3.67 -18.92 20.57
C GLY A 235 -3.42 -18.14 21.85
N ASN A 236 -3.43 -16.80 21.76
CA ASN A 236 -3.19 -15.89 22.88
C ASN A 236 -4.41 -15.77 23.83
N ALA A 237 -5.59 -16.11 23.36
CA ALA A 237 -6.85 -16.05 24.11
C ALA A 237 -7.22 -17.37 24.81
N SER A 238 -6.50 -18.46 24.52
CA SER A 238 -6.74 -19.77 25.12
C SER A 238 -6.50 -19.75 26.63
N GLY A 239 -7.32 -20.50 27.39
CA GLY A 239 -7.20 -20.58 28.86
C GLY A 239 -5.78 -20.95 29.31
N ASP A 240 -5.18 -21.97 28.70
CA ASP A 240 -3.81 -22.40 29.02
C ASP A 240 -2.75 -21.30 28.79
N TYR A 241 -2.93 -20.46 27.78
CA TYR A 241 -2.01 -19.35 27.50
C TYR A 241 -2.22 -18.22 28.52
N LEU A 242 -3.47 -17.84 28.77
CA LEU A 242 -3.83 -16.79 29.73
C LEU A 242 -3.36 -17.14 31.14
N ASP A 243 -3.58 -18.38 31.61
CA ASP A 243 -3.14 -18.83 32.94
C ASP A 243 -1.62 -18.75 33.10
N ARG A 244 -0.87 -19.01 32.01
CA ARG A 244 0.61 -18.92 32.01
C ARG A 244 1.13 -17.48 32.03
N HIS A 245 0.43 -16.54 31.38
CA HIS A 245 0.96 -15.19 31.12
C HIS A 245 0.32 -14.10 31.98
N LEU A 246 -0.93 -14.26 32.40
CA LEU A 246 -1.66 -13.29 33.21
C LEU A 246 -1.58 -13.56 34.72
N LEU A 247 -0.92 -14.64 35.15
CA LEU A 247 -0.61 -14.94 36.56
C LEU A 247 -1.79 -14.77 37.53
N GLY A 248 -3.00 -15.14 37.10
CA GLY A 248 -4.23 -15.06 37.90
C GLY A 248 -4.91 -13.69 37.93
N PHE A 249 -4.49 -12.73 37.10
CA PHE A 249 -5.19 -11.46 36.92
C PHE A 249 -6.56 -11.65 36.27
N ASN A 250 -6.64 -12.52 35.26
CA ASN A 250 -7.88 -12.85 34.57
C ASN A 250 -7.79 -14.24 33.95
N SER A 251 -8.78 -15.10 34.22
CA SER A 251 -8.82 -16.50 33.77
C SER A 251 -10.01 -16.80 32.86
N GLU A 252 -10.79 -15.79 32.45
CA GLU A 252 -11.84 -16.02 31.47
C GLU A 252 -11.24 -16.16 30.07
N GLU A 253 -11.42 -17.34 29.46
CA GLU A 253 -11.03 -17.59 28.08
C GLU A 253 -11.64 -16.54 27.14
N GLY A 254 -10.81 -15.96 26.27
CA GLY A 254 -11.21 -14.85 25.38
C GLY A 254 -10.90 -13.45 25.91
N ASP A 255 -10.63 -13.26 27.20
CA ASP A 255 -10.30 -11.96 27.77
C ASP A 255 -8.80 -11.69 27.67
N LEU A 256 -8.42 -10.80 26.75
CA LEU A 256 -7.03 -10.48 26.47
C LEU A 256 -6.44 -9.40 27.40
N GLY A 257 -7.23 -8.88 28.34
CA GLY A 257 -6.85 -7.77 29.20
C GLY A 257 -6.86 -6.42 28.48
N PRO A 258 -6.29 -5.36 29.07
CA PRO A 258 -6.32 -3.99 28.54
C PRO A 258 -5.35 -3.77 27.37
N ILE A 259 -5.46 -4.58 26.31
CA ILE A 259 -4.62 -4.52 25.10
C ILE A 259 -5.06 -3.41 24.14
N TYR A 260 -4.21 -3.10 23.15
CA TYR A 260 -4.44 -2.22 21.98
C TYR A 260 -5.67 -1.29 22.05
N GLY A 261 -6.84 -1.76 21.59
CA GLY A 261 -8.06 -0.96 21.49
C GLY A 261 -8.50 -0.35 22.82
N PHE A 262 -8.36 -1.09 23.92
CA PHE A 262 -8.61 -0.56 25.26
C PHE A 262 -7.69 0.63 25.57
N GLN A 263 -6.41 0.53 25.25
CA GLN A 263 -5.49 1.65 25.44
C GLN A 263 -5.83 2.80 24.50
N TRP A 264 -6.35 2.54 23.29
CA TRP A 264 -6.75 3.60 22.36
C TRP A 264 -7.98 4.39 22.83
N LYS A 265 -8.97 3.72 23.43
CA LYS A 265 -10.26 4.33 23.82
C LYS A 265 -10.35 4.68 25.30
N HIS A 266 -9.56 4.03 26.14
CA HIS A 266 -9.68 4.06 27.61
C HIS A 266 -8.31 4.14 28.30
N PHE A 267 -7.33 4.87 27.73
CA PHE A 267 -5.98 4.93 28.27
C PHE A 267 -5.97 5.35 29.75
N GLY A 268 -5.32 4.56 30.59
CA GLY A 268 -5.22 4.81 32.04
C GLY A 268 -6.47 4.47 32.87
N ALA A 269 -7.52 3.91 32.26
CA ALA A 269 -8.65 3.36 33.02
C ALA A 269 -8.23 2.05 33.72
N SER A 270 -8.73 1.82 34.94
CA SER A 270 -8.55 0.54 35.63
C SER A 270 -9.37 -0.56 34.96
N TYR A 271 -8.69 -1.56 34.40
CA TYR A 271 -9.32 -2.72 33.78
C TYR A 271 -9.92 -3.65 34.84
N THR A 272 -11.09 -4.22 34.55
CA THR A 272 -11.76 -5.21 35.39
C THR A 272 -12.09 -6.50 34.63
N SER A 273 -12.79 -6.40 33.50
CA SER A 273 -13.09 -7.52 32.60
C SER A 273 -13.47 -7.03 31.20
N MET A 274 -13.47 -7.93 30.22
CA MET A 274 -13.90 -7.65 28.85
C MET A 274 -15.40 -7.37 28.70
N HIS A 275 -16.21 -7.62 29.74
CA HIS A 275 -17.66 -7.38 29.75
C HIS A 275 -18.06 -6.06 30.38
N ALA A 276 -17.11 -5.35 31.01
CA ALA A 276 -17.39 -4.10 31.70
C ALA A 276 -17.58 -2.94 30.72
N ASP A 277 -18.46 -2.01 31.09
CA ASP A 277 -18.60 -0.74 30.37
C ASP A 277 -17.50 0.24 30.81
N TYR A 278 -16.67 0.66 29.85
CA TYR A 278 -15.60 1.65 30.03
C TYR A 278 -15.93 3.01 29.41
N THR A 279 -17.17 3.23 28.97
CA THR A 279 -17.62 4.52 28.42
C THR A 279 -17.29 5.66 29.39
N GLY A 280 -16.57 6.67 28.89
CA GLY A 280 -16.14 7.83 29.66
C GLY A 280 -15.04 7.56 30.71
N LYS A 281 -14.46 6.35 30.75
CA LYS A 281 -13.32 6.02 31.63
C LYS A 281 -12.01 6.14 30.85
N GLY A 282 -10.98 6.64 31.53
CA GLY A 282 -9.66 6.85 30.94
C GLY A 282 -9.66 8.00 29.94
N PHE A 283 -8.71 7.97 29.01
CA PHE A 283 -8.55 8.95 27.95
C PHE A 283 -8.72 8.31 26.57
N ASP A 284 -9.69 8.80 25.79
CA ASP A 284 -9.92 8.37 24.40
C ASP A 284 -8.91 9.08 23.48
N GLN A 285 -7.78 8.41 23.27
CA GLN A 285 -6.70 8.91 22.42
C GLN A 285 -7.12 8.99 20.95
N LEU A 286 -7.95 8.06 20.46
CA LEU A 286 -8.37 8.05 19.06
C LEU A 286 -9.26 9.26 18.75
N LEU A 287 -10.18 9.59 19.67
CA LEU A 287 -11.00 10.78 19.57
C LEU A 287 -10.16 12.07 19.67
N ASP A 288 -9.19 12.13 20.59
CA ASP A 288 -8.26 13.27 20.70
C ASP A 288 -7.42 13.45 19.43
N VAL A 289 -6.93 12.36 18.82
CA VAL A 289 -6.21 12.39 17.54
C VAL A 289 -7.09 12.99 16.44
N ILE A 290 -8.33 12.49 16.28
CA ILE A 290 -9.27 12.99 15.27
C ILE A 290 -9.58 14.47 15.52
N HIS A 291 -9.86 14.84 16.78
CA HIS A 291 -10.11 16.22 17.17
C HIS A 291 -8.94 17.14 16.80
N LYS A 292 -7.71 16.78 17.20
CA LYS A 292 -6.50 17.56 16.88
C LYS A 292 -6.25 17.69 15.39
N ILE A 293 -6.46 16.62 14.60
CA ILE A 293 -6.35 16.67 13.14
C ILE A 293 -7.30 17.72 12.55
N ILE A 294 -8.52 17.83 13.09
CA ILE A 294 -9.53 18.77 12.60
C ILE A 294 -9.24 20.20 13.09
N THR A 295 -8.91 20.38 14.37
CA THR A 295 -8.85 21.71 15.00
C THR A 295 -7.46 22.34 15.00
N THR A 296 -6.42 21.53 15.07
CA THR A 296 -5.01 21.95 15.22
C THR A 296 -4.09 21.06 14.39
N PRO A 297 -4.25 21.01 13.05
CA PRO A 297 -3.55 20.06 12.18
C PRO A 297 -2.02 20.19 12.20
N ASP A 298 -1.49 21.37 12.52
CA ASP A 298 -0.04 21.64 12.65
C ASP A 298 0.54 21.17 14.00
N ASP A 299 -0.28 20.60 14.90
CA ASP A 299 0.19 20.06 16.16
C ASP A 299 1.17 18.90 15.91
N ARG A 300 2.31 18.95 16.59
CA ARG A 300 3.37 17.94 16.51
C ARG A 300 3.16 16.77 17.49
N HIS A 301 2.10 16.81 18.29
CA HIS A 301 1.77 15.84 19.34
C HIS A 301 0.48 15.06 19.06
N ILE A 302 0.17 14.82 17.78
CA ILE A 302 -0.93 13.95 17.36
C ILE A 302 -0.44 12.49 17.42
N VAL A 303 -0.60 11.85 18.57
CA VAL A 303 -0.04 10.52 18.89
C VAL A 303 -1.11 9.60 19.46
N LEU A 304 -1.08 8.34 19.04
CA LEU A 304 -1.89 7.24 19.55
C LEU A 304 -0.96 6.16 20.12
N SER A 305 -1.07 5.81 21.40
CA SER A 305 -0.19 4.83 22.07
C SER A 305 -0.96 3.66 22.67
N ALA A 306 -0.47 2.45 22.43
CA ALA A 306 -0.88 1.24 23.16
C ALA A 306 0.07 0.90 24.32
N TRP A 307 1.21 1.59 24.45
CA TRP A 307 2.21 1.26 25.46
C TRP A 307 1.93 1.93 26.81
N ASN A 308 1.38 1.17 27.75
CA ASN A 308 1.14 1.60 29.13
C ASN A 308 1.89 0.69 30.11
N PRO A 309 3.03 1.14 30.68
CA PRO A 309 3.82 0.36 31.64
C PRO A 309 3.05 -0.18 32.85
N SER A 310 2.02 0.54 33.30
CA SER A 310 1.21 0.16 34.47
C SER A 310 0.32 -1.06 34.19
N ASP A 311 -0.06 -1.26 32.93
CA ASP A 311 -1.02 -2.29 32.51
C ASP A 311 -0.35 -3.51 31.86
N LEU A 312 0.96 -3.46 31.56
CA LEU A 312 1.64 -4.53 30.80
C LEU A 312 1.48 -5.93 31.42
N LYS A 313 1.42 -6.03 32.75
CA LYS A 313 1.24 -7.31 33.47
C LYS A 313 -0.18 -7.86 33.40
N GLN A 314 -1.13 -7.06 32.91
CA GLN A 314 -2.54 -7.40 32.76
C GLN A 314 -2.86 -7.80 31.31
N MET A 315 -1.93 -7.61 30.37
CA MET A 315 -2.14 -7.86 28.93
C MET A 315 -1.71 -9.27 28.56
N ALA A 316 -2.59 -10.01 27.85
CA ALA A 316 -2.27 -11.35 27.37
C ALA A 316 -1.07 -11.34 26.43
N LEU A 317 -0.95 -10.29 25.60
CA LEU A 317 0.20 -10.06 24.74
C LEU A 317 0.59 -8.59 24.80
N LEU A 318 1.88 -8.33 24.99
CA LEU A 318 2.41 -6.98 24.99
C LEU A 318 2.22 -6.31 23.61
N PRO A 319 1.94 -5.00 23.55
CA PRO A 319 1.69 -4.33 22.28
C PRO A 319 2.90 -4.36 21.35
N CYS A 320 2.79 -5.05 20.20
CA CYS A 320 3.85 -5.07 19.20
C CYS A 320 3.98 -3.71 18.52
N HIS A 321 2.88 -3.20 17.94
CA HIS A 321 2.77 -1.85 17.39
C HIS A 321 2.42 -0.86 18.50
N MET A 322 3.47 -0.24 19.05
CA MET A 322 3.41 0.46 20.33
C MET A 322 2.71 1.82 20.23
N PHE A 323 3.06 2.61 19.21
CA PHE A 323 2.47 3.92 19.00
C PHE A 323 2.50 4.33 17.53
N ALA A 324 1.61 5.24 17.17
CA ALA A 324 1.57 5.91 15.89
C ALA A 324 1.51 7.42 16.08
N GLN A 325 2.24 8.16 15.24
CA GLN A 325 2.19 9.60 15.14
C GLN A 325 1.57 9.97 13.80
N PHE A 326 0.70 10.97 13.82
CA PHE A 326 0.03 11.51 12.63
C PHE A 326 0.59 12.88 12.27
N TRP A 327 0.56 13.19 10.97
CA TRP A 327 1.08 14.44 10.44
C TRP A 327 0.19 14.93 9.29
N VAL A 328 -0.29 16.16 9.39
CA VAL A 328 -1.19 16.78 8.40
C VAL A 328 -0.43 17.88 7.65
N VAL A 329 -0.34 17.76 6.33
CA VAL A 329 0.22 18.80 5.46
C VAL A 329 -0.45 18.75 4.10
N ASN A 330 -0.73 19.92 3.50
CA ASN A 330 -1.33 20.06 2.17
C ASN A 330 -2.67 19.30 2.00
N GLY A 331 -3.48 19.24 3.07
CA GLY A 331 -4.74 18.49 3.06
C GLY A 331 -4.56 16.97 3.08
N GLU A 332 -3.35 16.47 3.31
CA GLU A 332 -3.02 15.05 3.38
C GLU A 332 -2.69 14.62 4.82
N LEU A 333 -3.14 13.43 5.21
CA LEU A 333 -2.82 12.80 6.49
C LEU A 333 -1.80 11.67 6.29
N SER A 334 -0.64 11.78 6.93
CA SER A 334 0.36 10.72 6.99
C SER A 334 0.42 10.10 8.39
N CYS A 335 0.87 8.84 8.47
CA CYS A 335 1.01 8.09 9.72
C CYS A 335 2.40 7.45 9.78
N GLN A 336 3.09 7.62 10.90
CA GLN A 336 4.30 6.86 11.24
C GLN A 336 4.01 5.97 12.43
N MET A 337 4.16 4.65 12.28
CA MET A 337 3.95 3.68 13.35
C MET A 337 5.28 3.04 13.76
N TYR A 338 5.53 2.97 15.07
CA TYR A 338 6.66 2.23 15.64
C TYR A 338 6.21 0.87 16.18
N GLN A 339 6.84 -0.19 15.67
CA GLN A 339 6.61 -1.56 16.08
C GLN A 339 7.88 -2.14 16.70
N GLN A 340 7.88 -2.42 18.00
CA GLN A 340 9.08 -2.91 18.70
C GLN A 340 9.51 -4.31 18.28
N SER A 341 8.57 -5.15 17.85
CA SER A 341 8.80 -6.55 17.48
C SER A 341 7.92 -6.91 16.29
N THR A 342 8.55 -7.36 15.21
CA THR A 342 7.87 -7.60 13.94
C THR A 342 8.28 -8.94 13.33
N ASP A 343 7.36 -9.90 13.37
CA ASP A 343 7.42 -11.08 12.50
C ASP A 343 7.27 -10.62 11.05
N MET A 344 8.34 -10.71 10.28
CA MET A 344 8.35 -10.25 8.90
C MET A 344 7.45 -11.09 7.99
N PHE A 345 7.18 -12.36 8.28
CA PHE A 345 6.30 -13.14 7.39
C PHE A 345 4.82 -12.89 7.68
N LEU A 346 4.38 -13.01 8.95
CA LEU A 346 2.95 -12.91 9.31
C LEU A 346 2.57 -11.49 9.71
N GLY A 347 3.31 -10.91 10.66
CA GLY A 347 3.00 -9.62 11.27
C GLY A 347 3.13 -8.47 10.28
N ALA A 348 4.31 -8.28 9.67
CA ALA A 348 4.58 -7.08 8.86
C ALA A 348 3.53 -6.83 7.76
N PRO A 349 3.16 -7.80 6.90
CA PRO A 349 2.14 -7.57 5.87
C PRO A 349 0.76 -7.20 6.46
N PHE A 350 0.42 -7.76 7.61
CA PHE A 350 -0.84 -7.50 8.30
C PHE A 350 -0.85 -6.11 8.95
N ASN A 351 0.22 -5.74 9.67
CA ASN A 351 0.37 -4.46 10.34
C ASN A 351 0.47 -3.28 9.35
N ILE A 352 1.13 -3.48 8.20
CA ILE A 352 1.18 -2.48 7.13
C ILE A 352 -0.21 -2.18 6.61
N ALA A 353 -0.98 -3.23 6.28
CA ALA A 353 -2.35 -3.06 5.80
C ALA A 353 -3.26 -2.44 6.88
N SER A 354 -3.11 -2.84 8.13
CA SER A 354 -3.92 -2.34 9.26
C SER A 354 -3.71 -0.84 9.50
N TYR A 355 -2.47 -0.37 9.63
CA TYR A 355 -2.22 1.05 9.87
C TYR A 355 -2.38 1.92 8.62
N ALA A 356 -2.16 1.37 7.41
CA ALA A 356 -2.58 2.05 6.20
C ALA A 356 -4.11 2.25 6.22
N LEU A 357 -4.88 1.22 6.54
CA LEU A 357 -6.35 1.32 6.64
C LEU A 357 -6.79 2.33 7.70
N LEU A 358 -6.16 2.32 8.89
CA LEU A 358 -6.44 3.30 9.93
C LEU A 358 -6.20 4.74 9.44
N THR A 359 -5.08 4.96 8.73
CA THR A 359 -4.76 6.27 8.14
C THR A 359 -5.82 6.69 7.13
N TYR A 360 -6.26 5.77 6.27
CA TYR A 360 -7.34 5.98 5.31
C TYR A 360 -8.67 6.33 6.00
N MET A 361 -9.03 5.63 7.08
CA MET A 361 -10.26 5.87 7.85
C MET A 361 -10.24 7.24 8.54
N ILE A 362 -9.14 7.59 9.22
CA ILE A 362 -9.00 8.88 9.90
C ILE A 362 -8.99 10.02 8.86
N ALA A 363 -8.24 9.88 7.76
CA ALA A 363 -8.25 10.86 6.69
C ALA A 363 -9.67 11.08 6.16
N HIS A 364 -10.43 9.99 5.95
CA HIS A 364 -11.80 10.05 5.46
C HIS A 364 -12.74 10.86 6.38
N VAL A 365 -12.77 10.56 7.67
CA VAL A 365 -13.67 11.23 8.63
C VAL A 365 -13.25 12.68 8.89
N CYS A 366 -11.96 13.00 8.71
CA CYS A 366 -11.44 14.36 8.82
C CYS A 366 -11.51 15.17 7.51
N GLY A 367 -12.01 14.59 6.40
CA GLY A 367 -12.09 15.28 5.11
C GLY A 367 -10.73 15.52 4.43
N LEU A 368 -9.72 14.71 4.77
CA LEU A 368 -8.37 14.75 4.22
C LEU A 368 -8.13 13.62 3.21
N THR A 369 -7.06 13.72 2.43
CA THR A 369 -6.56 12.61 1.61
C THR A 369 -5.50 11.82 2.37
N PRO A 370 -5.38 10.49 2.16
CA PRO A 370 -4.30 9.73 2.76
C PRO A 370 -2.97 10.05 2.05
N GLY A 371 -1.95 10.41 2.85
CA GLY A 371 -0.60 10.75 2.41
C GLY A 371 0.32 9.53 2.40
N ASP A 372 1.19 9.42 3.41
CA ASP A 372 2.16 8.34 3.53
C ASP A 372 1.92 7.49 4.78
N PHE A 373 2.22 6.19 4.67
CA PHE A 373 2.40 5.32 5.82
C PHE A 373 3.88 4.97 5.98
N ILE A 374 4.45 5.23 7.16
CA ILE A 374 5.83 4.92 7.53
C ILE A 374 5.79 3.85 8.63
N HIS A 375 6.43 2.72 8.39
CA HIS A 375 6.56 1.62 9.34
C HIS A 375 8.00 1.59 9.89
N VAL A 376 8.16 1.95 11.16
CA VAL A 376 9.44 1.90 11.87
C VAL A 376 9.48 0.63 12.69
N LEU A 377 10.52 -0.18 12.49
CA LEU A 377 10.67 -1.50 13.07
C LEU A 377 11.82 -1.47 14.09
N GLY A 378 11.54 -1.93 15.31
CA GLY A 378 12.53 -2.29 16.31
C GLY A 378 13.23 -3.59 15.92
N ASP A 379 12.85 -4.71 16.55
CA ASP A 379 13.31 -6.05 16.21
C ASP A 379 12.50 -6.61 15.01
N ALA A 380 13.04 -6.44 13.81
CA ALA A 380 12.52 -7.07 12.60
C ALA A 380 13.11 -8.48 12.47
N HIS A 381 12.27 -9.50 12.56
CA HIS A 381 12.75 -10.87 12.64
C HIS A 381 11.97 -11.85 11.77
N ILE A 382 12.64 -12.96 11.47
CA ILE A 382 12.11 -14.11 10.74
C ILE A 382 12.34 -15.34 11.62
N TYR A 383 11.25 -16.01 11.99
CA TYR A 383 11.36 -17.32 12.64
C TYR A 383 12.05 -18.30 11.69
N LYS A 384 12.93 -19.16 12.23
CA LYS A 384 13.67 -20.15 11.42
C LYS A 384 12.74 -21.05 10.59
N THR A 385 11.56 -21.36 11.12
CA THR A 385 10.51 -22.14 10.44
C THR A 385 9.93 -21.43 9.21
N HIS A 386 10.07 -20.10 9.13
CA HIS A 386 9.51 -19.26 8.05
C HIS A 386 10.52 -18.94 6.95
N VAL A 387 11.82 -19.25 7.13
CA VAL A 387 12.87 -18.98 6.12
C VAL A 387 12.56 -19.64 4.78
N ARG A 388 12.23 -20.94 4.77
CA ARG A 388 11.91 -21.66 3.52
C ARG A 388 10.65 -21.09 2.83
N PRO A 389 9.52 -20.84 3.54
CA PRO A 389 8.37 -20.12 2.99
C PRO A 389 8.73 -18.73 2.40
N LEU A 390 9.55 -17.93 3.08
CA LEU A 390 9.98 -16.62 2.58
C LEU A 390 10.85 -16.74 1.34
N GLN A 391 11.78 -17.71 1.29
CA GLN A 391 12.57 -17.96 0.07
C GLN A 391 11.68 -18.28 -1.13
N LYS A 392 10.56 -18.99 -0.95
CA LYS A 392 9.55 -19.21 -2.01
C LYS A 392 8.83 -17.91 -2.37
N GLN A 393 8.51 -17.06 -1.39
CA GLN A 393 7.90 -15.75 -1.64
C GLN A 393 8.82 -14.84 -2.45
N LEU A 394 10.13 -14.84 -2.15
CA LEU A 394 11.15 -14.04 -2.85
C LEU A 394 11.32 -14.40 -4.33
N GLN A 395 10.86 -15.58 -4.78
CA GLN A 395 10.86 -15.96 -6.20
C GLN A 395 9.66 -15.37 -6.97
N LYS A 396 8.70 -14.76 -6.28
CA LYS A 396 7.49 -14.19 -6.90
C LYS A 396 7.70 -12.69 -7.11
N SER A 397 7.55 -12.24 -8.35
CA SER A 397 7.53 -10.80 -8.64
C SER A 397 6.26 -10.16 -8.10
N PRO A 398 6.33 -8.94 -7.51
CA PRO A 398 5.15 -8.15 -7.19
C PRO A 398 4.26 -7.92 -8.41
N LYS A 399 2.98 -7.76 -8.12
CA LYS A 399 1.95 -7.26 -9.04
C LYS A 399 1.47 -5.89 -8.51
N PRO A 400 0.78 -5.08 -9.33
CA PRO A 400 0.16 -3.85 -8.88
C PRO A 400 -0.59 -3.99 -7.55
N PHE A 401 -0.38 -3.05 -6.64
CA PHE A 401 -1.19 -2.93 -5.44
C PHE A 401 -2.66 -2.62 -5.79
N PRO A 402 -3.62 -3.09 -4.97
CA PRO A 402 -5.02 -2.78 -5.18
C PRO A 402 -5.34 -1.31 -4.87
N ILE A 403 -6.52 -0.86 -5.31
CA ILE A 403 -7.11 0.41 -4.90
C ILE A 403 -8.14 0.13 -3.80
N LEU A 404 -8.05 0.84 -2.68
CA LEU A 404 -9.06 0.80 -1.62
C LEU A 404 -10.14 1.85 -1.88
N LYS A 405 -11.40 1.42 -1.91
CA LYS A 405 -12.58 2.31 -1.84
C LYS A 405 -13.25 2.19 -0.48
N ILE A 406 -13.62 3.34 0.07
CA ILE A 406 -14.33 3.48 1.35
C ILE A 406 -15.73 4.01 1.05
N ASN A 407 -16.74 3.54 1.78
CA ASN A 407 -18.09 4.08 1.72
C ASN A 407 -18.10 5.59 2.07
N PRO A 408 -18.45 6.48 1.13
CA PRO A 408 -18.35 7.93 1.32
C PRO A 408 -19.35 8.51 2.34
N GLN A 409 -20.36 7.72 2.75
CA GLN A 409 -21.40 8.14 3.69
C GLN A 409 -20.97 8.04 5.16
N LYS A 410 -19.86 7.34 5.46
CA LYS A 410 -19.38 7.18 6.84
C LYS A 410 -18.64 8.43 7.27
N LYS A 411 -19.10 9.07 8.34
CA LYS A 411 -18.52 10.33 8.87
C LYS A 411 -17.97 10.20 10.28
N ASP A 412 -18.13 9.03 10.87
CA ASP A 412 -17.71 8.73 12.24
C ASP A 412 -16.86 7.47 12.24
N ILE A 413 -15.75 7.51 12.98
CA ILE A 413 -14.75 6.43 13.02
C ILE A 413 -15.35 5.15 13.62
N ASP A 414 -16.28 5.29 14.56
CA ASP A 414 -16.93 4.17 15.24
C ASP A 414 -18.09 3.58 14.41
N SER A 415 -18.47 4.22 13.29
CA SER A 415 -19.60 3.80 12.45
C SER A 415 -19.24 2.81 11.34
N PHE A 416 -17.95 2.56 11.09
CA PHE A 416 -17.50 1.68 10.01
C PHE A 416 -17.82 0.21 10.27
N VAL A 417 -18.18 -0.51 9.21
CA VAL A 417 -18.31 -1.97 9.19
C VAL A 417 -17.51 -2.56 8.04
N ALA A 418 -17.24 -3.87 8.07
CA ALA A 418 -16.39 -4.51 7.05
C ALA A 418 -16.87 -4.33 5.61
N ALA A 419 -18.19 -4.20 5.39
CA ALA A 419 -18.79 -3.98 4.08
C ALA A 419 -18.50 -2.58 3.49
N ASP A 420 -18.02 -1.63 4.29
CA ASP A 420 -17.70 -0.28 3.84
C ASP A 420 -16.37 -0.20 3.05
N PHE A 421 -15.61 -1.30 2.99
CA PHE A 421 -14.30 -1.35 2.38
C PHE A 421 -14.27 -2.31 1.19
N THR A 422 -13.91 -1.79 0.01
CA THR A 422 -13.81 -2.58 -1.22
C THR A 422 -12.42 -2.45 -1.84
N LEU A 423 -11.78 -3.59 -2.11
CA LEU A 423 -10.51 -3.64 -2.84
C LEU A 423 -10.77 -3.88 -4.33
N ILE A 424 -10.20 -3.03 -5.17
CA ILE A 424 -10.26 -3.14 -6.63
C ILE A 424 -8.90 -3.57 -7.16
N GLY A 425 -8.88 -4.60 -7.99
CA GLY A 425 -7.66 -5.07 -8.65
C GLY A 425 -6.73 -5.90 -7.75
N TYR A 426 -7.21 -6.45 -6.63
CA TYR A 426 -6.38 -7.31 -5.78
C TYR A 426 -6.22 -8.71 -6.38
N ASP A 427 -5.12 -8.93 -7.11
CA ASP A 427 -4.76 -10.21 -7.73
C ASP A 427 -3.42 -10.75 -7.18
N PRO A 428 -3.34 -11.15 -5.91
CA PRO A 428 -2.10 -11.66 -5.33
C PRO A 428 -1.75 -13.05 -5.86
N HIS A 429 -0.48 -13.40 -5.77
CA HIS A 429 -0.03 -14.79 -5.82
C HIS A 429 -0.70 -15.63 -4.71
N GLN A 430 -0.77 -16.94 -4.94
CA GLN A 430 -1.40 -17.88 -4.02
C GLN A 430 -0.85 -17.78 -2.58
N LYS A 431 -1.72 -18.09 -1.62
CA LYS A 431 -1.40 -18.19 -0.20
C LYS A 431 -0.21 -19.13 0.00
N ILE A 432 0.66 -18.76 0.94
CA ILE A 432 1.74 -19.61 1.42
C ILE A 432 1.32 -20.07 2.83
N GLU A 433 1.05 -21.37 3.00
CA GLU A 433 0.61 -21.94 4.27
C GLU A 433 1.73 -21.96 5.30
N MET A 434 1.39 -21.67 6.57
CA MET A 434 2.32 -21.74 7.70
C MET A 434 1.62 -21.89 9.04
N LYS A 435 2.42 -22.24 10.07
CA LYS A 435 2.05 -22.26 11.48
C LYS A 435 2.53 -20.99 12.18
N ILE A 436 1.70 -20.47 13.09
CA ILE A 436 2.05 -19.40 14.02
C ILE A 436 3.03 -19.96 15.06
N ALA A 437 4.03 -19.17 15.45
CA ALA A 437 4.85 -19.47 16.63
C ALA A 437 4.11 -18.93 17.87
N LEU A 438 3.83 -19.81 18.83
CA LEU A 438 3.13 -19.49 20.08
C LEU A 438 4.09 -19.51 21.26
#